data_AF-A0A3T0HV48-F1
#
_entry.id   AF-A0A3T0HV48-F1
#
_cell.length_a   1.000
_cell.length_b   1.000
_cell.length_c   1.000
_cell.angle_alpha   90.00
_cell.angle_beta   90.00
_cell.angle_gamma   90.00
#
_symmetry.space_group_name_H-M   'P 1'
#
loop_
_entity.id
_entity.type
_entity.pdbx_description
1 polymer ?
#
loop_
_entity_poly.entity_id
_entity_poly.type
_entity_poly.pdbx_seq_one_letter_code
_entity_poly.pdbx_strand_id
1 'polypeptide(L)' 'MGEIVWQLPVNQNRGFEKEVHHKAKYHAFKNSISLCRKYGQDTDYFETGIDELELMLNKDLACKKCLKELQA' A
#
# COMPACT_ATOMS: atom_id res chain seq x y z
N MET A 1 1.15 -11.47 16.23
CA MET A 1 1.56 -11.27 14.82
C MET A 1 0.81 -10.06 14.33
N GLY A 2 1.49 -8.98 13.95
CA GLY A 2 0.80 -7.78 13.46
C GLY A 2 0.10 -8.09 12.15
N GLU A 3 -1.19 -7.79 12.08
CA GLU A 3 -2.02 -7.94 10.88
C GLU A 3 -1.42 -7.10 9.75
N ILE A 4 -1.36 -7.69 8.54
CA ILE A 4 -0.86 -6.99 7.36
C ILE A 4 -2.05 -6.40 6.64
N VAL A 5 -1.98 -5.11 6.35
CA VAL A 5 -3.02 -4.40 5.61
C VAL A 5 -2.45 -3.81 4.35
N TRP A 6 -3.19 -3.95 3.24
CA TRP A 6 -2.78 -3.46 1.94
C TRP A 6 -3.53 -2.19 1.59
N GLN A 7 -2.81 -1.09 1.37
CA GLN A 7 -3.44 0.23 1.13
C GLN A 7 -2.76 0.99 -0.01
N LEU A 8 -3.54 1.81 -0.72
CA LEU A 8 -3.03 2.72 -1.76
C LEU A 8 -2.51 4.03 -1.17
N PRO A 9 -1.27 4.45 -1.50
CA PRO A 9 -0.73 5.73 -1.06
C PRO A 9 -1.37 6.87 -1.83
N VAL A 10 -1.80 7.91 -1.13
CA VAL A 10 -2.22 9.17 -1.75
C VAL A 10 -0.99 10.00 -2.12
N ASN A 11 -1.01 10.62 -3.28
CA ASN A 11 0.08 11.48 -3.72
C ASN A 11 0.09 12.76 -2.88
N GLN A 12 1.08 12.95 -2.02
CA GLN A 12 1.24 14.17 -1.19
C GLN A 12 1.95 15.33 -1.92
N ASN A 13 2.01 15.33 -3.25
CA ASN A 13 2.70 16.40 -3.97
C ASN A 13 1.96 17.73 -3.76
N ARG A 14 2.65 18.65 -3.05
CA ARG A 14 2.20 20.01 -2.69
C ARG A 14 1.48 20.70 -3.87
N GLY A 15 0.15 20.77 -3.82
CA GLY A 15 -0.63 21.73 -4.58
C GLY A 15 -1.70 21.17 -5.52
N PHE A 16 -1.74 19.86 -5.76
CA PHE A 16 -2.83 19.25 -6.51
C PHE A 16 -3.56 18.25 -5.61
N GLU A 17 -4.85 18.09 -5.91
CA GLU A 17 -5.84 17.37 -5.11
C GLU A 17 -5.30 16.04 -4.58
N LYS A 18 -5.72 15.68 -3.35
CA LYS A 18 -5.33 14.45 -2.65
C LYS A 18 -5.88 13.24 -3.39
N GLU A 19 -5.29 12.90 -4.52
CA GLU A 19 -5.76 11.84 -5.40
C GLU A 19 -4.79 10.68 -5.41
N VAL A 20 -5.34 9.47 -5.41
CA VAL A 20 -4.58 8.27 -5.70
C VAL A 20 -4.24 8.28 -7.20
N HIS A 21 -2.95 8.24 -7.51
CA HIS A 21 -2.51 8.16 -8.89
C HIS A 21 -3.04 6.85 -9.53
N HIS A 22 -3.61 6.90 -10.74
CA HIS A 22 -4.15 5.71 -11.44
C HIS A 22 -3.14 4.55 -11.65
N LYS A 23 -1.84 4.82 -11.52
CA LYS A 23 -0.74 3.81 -11.54
C LYS A 23 -0.17 3.48 -10.15
N ALA A 24 -0.77 4.01 -9.09
CA ALA A 24 -0.39 3.66 -7.73
C ALA A 24 -0.61 2.17 -7.50
N LYS A 25 0.19 1.59 -6.61
CA LYS A 25 0.12 0.18 -6.26
C LYS A 25 -0.18 0.06 -4.77
N TYR A 26 -0.83 -1.03 -4.38
CA TYR A 26 -1.07 -1.33 -2.98
C TYR A 26 0.23 -1.68 -2.27
N HIS A 27 0.42 -1.13 -1.08
CA HIS A 27 1.55 -1.43 -0.22
C HIS A 27 1.09 -2.19 1.02
N ALA A 28 1.83 -3.25 1.37
CA ALA A 28 1.63 -3.97 2.62
C ALA A 28 2.21 -3.16 3.78
N PHE A 29 1.39 -2.89 4.78
CA PHE A 29 1.77 -2.23 6.02
C PHE A 29 1.70 -3.22 7.17
N LYS A 30 2.71 -3.15 8.04
CA LYS A 30 2.80 -3.89 9.28
C LYS A 30 3.35 -2.94 10.34
N ASN A 31 2.63 -2.79 11.46
CA ASN A 31 2.98 -1.83 12.51
C ASN A 31 3.17 -0.40 11.96
N SER A 32 2.21 0.06 11.15
CA SER A 32 2.23 1.39 10.55
C SER A 32 3.40 1.71 9.62
N ILE A 33 4.17 0.72 9.19
CA ILE A 33 5.29 0.90 8.25
C ILE A 33 5.10 -0.06 7.08
N SER A 34 5.27 0.44 5.86
CA SER A 34 5.23 -0.41 4.68
C SER A 34 6.40 -1.41 4.69
N LEU A 35 6.18 -2.64 4.22
CA LEU A 35 7.25 -3.63 4.12
C LEU A 35 8.40 -3.17 3.22
N CYS A 36 8.08 -2.38 2.19
CA CYS A 36 9.11 -1.75 1.33
C CYS A 36 9.86 -0.58 1.99
N ARG A 37 9.50 -0.20 3.23
CA ARG A 37 10.07 0.88 4.06
C ARG A 37 10.06 2.27 3.43
N LYS A 38 9.21 2.50 2.42
CA LYS A 38 9.10 3.78 1.72
C LYS A 38 7.98 4.68 2.26
N TYR A 39 6.95 4.06 2.79
CA TYR A 39 5.74 4.72 3.25
C TYR A 39 5.49 4.38 4.71
N GLY A 40 5.13 5.38 5.50
CA GLY A 40 4.40 5.19 6.75
C GLY A 40 2.92 4.99 6.43
N GLN A 41 2.25 4.16 7.23
CA GLN A 41 0.81 4.05 7.17
C GLN A 41 0.23 5.31 7.79
N ASP A 42 -0.64 5.97 7.06
CA ASP A 42 -1.35 7.13 7.54
C ASP A 42 -2.85 6.92 7.30
N THR A 43 -3.64 6.84 8.36
CA THR A 43 -5.08 6.59 8.21
C THR A 43 -5.85 7.82 7.69
N ASP A 44 -5.24 9.00 7.70
CA ASP A 44 -5.83 10.25 7.22
C ASP A 44 -5.57 10.47 5.72
N TYR A 45 -4.51 9.87 5.17
CA TYR A 45 -4.08 10.06 3.78
C TYR A 45 -3.96 8.76 2.98
N PHE A 46 -4.46 7.62 3.46
CA PHE A 46 -4.56 6.41 2.65
C PHE A 46 -6.02 6.12 2.38
N GLU A 47 -6.37 5.99 1.10
CA GLU A 47 -7.76 6.09 0.67
C GLU A 47 -8.46 4.74 0.63
N THR A 48 -7.79 3.73 0.08
CA THR A 48 -8.43 2.44 -0.23
C THR A 48 -7.60 1.27 0.28
N GLY A 49 -8.23 0.43 1.11
CA GLY A 49 -7.74 -0.89 1.47
C GLY A 49 -8.20 -1.95 0.47
N ILE A 50 -7.45 -3.04 0.35
CA ILE A 50 -7.86 -4.23 -0.42
C ILE A 50 -7.57 -5.49 0.39
N ASP A 51 -8.40 -6.49 0.21
CA ASP A 51 -8.16 -7.81 0.80
C ASP A 51 -6.92 -8.47 0.19
N GLU A 52 -6.18 -9.21 1.03
CA GLU A 52 -4.97 -9.89 0.57
C GLU A 52 -5.28 -10.95 -0.48
N LEU A 53 -6.38 -11.71 -0.37
CA LEU A 53 -6.75 -12.73 -1.33
C LEU A 53 -6.99 -12.12 -2.73
N GLU A 54 -7.73 -11.01 -2.77
CA GLU A 54 -8.00 -10.29 -4.02
C GLU A 54 -6.72 -9.74 -4.65
N LEU A 55 -5.82 -9.22 -3.82
CA LEU A 55 -4.51 -8.74 -4.26
C LEU A 55 -3.61 -9.89 -4.75
N MET A 56 -3.67 -11.07 -4.12
CA MET A 56 -2.90 -12.24 -4.54
C MET A 56 -3.39 -12.83 -5.86
N LEU A 57 -4.68 -12.67 -6.19
CA LEU A 57 -5.22 -12.97 -7.51
C LEU A 57 -4.75 -11.96 -8.56
N ASN A 58 -4.49 -10.70 -8.15
CA ASN A 58 -4.11 -9.60 -9.02
C ASN A 58 -2.78 -8.93 -8.60
N LYS A 59 -1.69 -9.72 -8.56
CA LYS A 59 -0.37 -9.29 -8.04
C LYS A 59 0.21 -8.04 -8.71
N ASP A 60 -0.24 -7.71 -9.92
CA ASP A 60 0.18 -6.48 -10.62
C ASP A 60 -0.28 -5.20 -9.93
N LEU A 61 -1.38 -5.26 -9.15
CA LEU A 61 -1.85 -4.14 -8.34
C LEU A 61 -0.95 -3.89 -7.13
N ALA A 62 -0.13 -4.87 -6.72
CA ALA A 62 0.68 -4.80 -5.52
C ALA A 62 2.09 -4.24 -5.78
N CYS A 63 2.66 -3.60 -4.76
CA CYS A 63 4.06 -3.23 -4.75
C CYS A 63 4.92 -4.51 -4.77
N LYS A 64 5.69 -4.69 -5.86
CA LYS A 64 6.57 -5.84 -6.06
C LYS A 64 7.55 -6.07 -4.90
N LYS A 65 8.01 -4.99 -4.25
CA LYS A 65 8.88 -5.09 -3.07
C LYS A 65 8.12 -5.63 -1.86
N CYS A 66 6.93 -5.09 -1.57
CA CYS A 66 6.10 -5.59 -0.48
C CYS A 66 5.73 -7.07 -0.67
N LEU A 67 5.37 -7.49 -1.89
CA LEU A 67 5.10 -8.90 -2.20
C LEU A 67 6.30 -9.80 -1.91
N LYS A 68 7.50 -9.37 -2.31
CA LYS A 68 8.73 -10.15 -2.07
C LYS A 68 9.03 -10.32 -0.58
N GLU A 69 8.87 -9.26 0.20
CA GLU A 69 9.07 -9.31 1.66
C GLU A 69 8.01 -10.16 2.38
N LEU A 70 6.81 -10.33 1.78
CA LEU A 70 5.75 -11.17 2.34
C LEU A 70 6.03 -12.68 2.13
N GLN A 71 6.79 -13.01 1.09
CA GLN A 71 7.14 -14.39 0.72
C GLN A 71 8.52 -14.83 1.23
N ALA A 72 9.24 -13.93 1.93
CA ALA A 72 10.56 -14.16 2.50
C ALA A 72 10.46 -14.55 3.98
#